data_AF-A0A497MP62-F1
#
_entry.id   AF-A0A497MP62-F1
#
_cell.length_a   1.000
_cell.length_b   1.000
_cell.length_c   1.000
_cell.angle_alpha   90.00
_cell.angle_beta   90.00
_cell.angle_gamma   90.00
#
_symmetry.space_group_name_H-M   'P 1'
#
loop_
_entity.id
_entity.type
_entity.pdbx_description
1 polymer ?
#
loop_
_entity_poly.entity_id
_entity_poly.type
_entity_poly.pdbx_seq_one_letter_code
_entity_poly.pdbx_strand_id
1 'polypeptide(L)'
;MRKLQILTLTLVVVLIAAGGFLLGEQTASRETVTLWKTVTWTEVSEKPAYVTLTEKTTITRTETFTATETLTVTLTVKAPPKTVTVRLAEVKLRDPTWEELKEFLKQDDTNEMVYKLHEFDCTGFAIMLRDHAWARGYRCAFVDINFKEGGHNINAFQTVDKGLVYVDTVNGDAIAYVEVGKPYGVIALEAVKWRYIDCSVYQPDEFWKPLIYVEYPEDSRYPLTYSYYLDYQRRVAFYHETVKAYNRAVEAYNRGEGNLTYEQLTSWAENIEKLSQELGPTIYEPSETVQSIEIYWNSLP
;
A
#
# COMPACT_ATOMS: atom_id res chain seq x y z
N MET A 1 -16.18 35.20 26.95
CA MET A 1 -15.62 33.83 26.89
C MET A 1 -15.61 33.38 25.44
N ARG A 2 -14.46 33.01 24.90
CA ARG A 2 -14.38 32.35 23.59
C ARG A 2 -14.82 30.90 23.79
N LYS A 3 -15.84 30.46 23.05
CA LYS A 3 -16.32 29.07 23.07
C LYS A 3 -15.51 28.25 22.06
N LEU A 4 -14.93 27.13 22.47
CA LEU A 4 -14.32 26.14 21.57
C LEU A 4 -15.38 25.14 21.11
N GLN A 5 -15.24 24.67 19.87
CA GLN A 5 -16.07 23.60 19.31
C GLN A 5 -15.56 22.23 19.77
N ILE A 6 -16.47 21.27 19.91
CA ILE A 6 -16.16 19.87 20.24
C ILE A 6 -15.55 19.20 19.01
N LEU A 7 -14.49 18.39 19.19
CA LEU A 7 -13.91 17.60 18.10
C LEU A 7 -14.79 16.36 17.86
N THR A 8 -15.45 16.30 16.70
CA THR A 8 -16.17 15.10 16.24
C THR A 8 -15.19 14.09 15.64
N LEU A 9 -15.14 12.90 16.24
CA LEU A 9 -14.42 11.76 15.70
C LEU A 9 -15.10 11.31 14.40
N THR A 10 -14.44 11.49 13.25
CA THR A 10 -14.93 10.91 12.00
C THR A 10 -14.30 9.54 11.85
N LEU A 11 -14.96 8.52 12.42
CA LEU A 11 -14.65 7.13 12.13
C LEU A 11 -15.28 6.83 10.77
N VAL A 12 -14.48 6.81 9.70
CA VAL A 12 -14.96 6.33 8.40
C VAL A 12 -15.04 4.80 8.48
N VAL A 13 -16.14 4.28 9.03
CA VAL A 13 -16.51 2.88 8.84
C VAL A 13 -17.29 2.80 7.55
N VAL A 14 -16.66 2.30 6.49
CA VAL A 14 -17.35 1.94 5.26
C VAL A 14 -18.17 0.67 5.52
N LEU A 15 -19.39 0.85 6.01
CA LEU A 15 -20.43 -0.18 6.03
C LEU A 15 -21.34 0.08 4.83
N ILE A 16 -21.09 -0.62 3.71
CA ILE A 16 -22.02 -0.60 2.58
C ILE A 16 -23.16 -1.55 2.93
N ALA A 17 -24.28 -0.97 3.34
CA ALA A 17 -25.55 -1.68 3.54
C ALA A 17 -26.09 -2.19 2.20
N ALA A 18 -26.49 -3.46 2.20
CA ALA A 18 -27.19 -4.11 1.10
C ALA A 18 -28.65 -3.64 1.01
N GLY A 19 -29.12 -3.44 -0.23
CA GLY A 19 -30.53 -3.25 -0.60
C GLY A 19 -30.77 -1.93 -1.34
N GLY A 20 -31.46 -1.84 -2.48
CA GLY A 20 -32.12 -2.84 -3.32
C GLY A 20 -32.86 -2.10 -4.45
N PHE A 21 -32.87 -2.71 -5.64
CA PHE A 21 -33.83 -2.59 -6.75
C PHE A 21 -34.19 -1.22 -7.35
N LEU A 22 -33.83 -1.00 -8.63
CA LEU A 22 -34.78 -1.01 -9.77
C LEU A 22 -34.06 -0.81 -11.13
N LEU A 23 -34.27 -1.78 -12.01
CA LEU A 23 -34.32 -1.77 -13.48
C LEU A 23 -33.74 -0.55 -14.24
N GLY A 24 -32.71 -0.80 -15.05
CA GLY A 24 -32.27 0.10 -16.12
C GLY A 24 -31.21 -0.57 -17.00
N GLU A 25 -31.41 -0.52 -18.32
CA GLU A 25 -30.69 -1.25 -19.37
C GLU A 25 -29.17 -1.03 -19.41
N GLN A 26 -28.49 -2.05 -19.96
CA GLN A 26 -27.06 -2.06 -20.31
C GLN A 26 -26.65 -0.84 -21.16
N THR A 27 -25.55 -0.19 -20.77
CA THR A 27 -24.62 0.42 -21.72
C THR A 27 -23.19 0.17 -21.26
N ALA A 28 -22.46 -0.67 -22.00
CA ALA A 28 -21.04 -0.94 -21.78
C ALA A 28 -20.20 0.32 -22.07
N SER A 29 -19.51 0.86 -21.07
CA SER A 29 -18.49 1.88 -21.25
C SER A 29 -17.19 1.23 -21.72
N ARG A 30 -16.62 1.75 -22.82
CA ARG A 30 -15.31 1.36 -23.36
C ARG A 30 -14.22 2.13 -22.63
N GLU A 31 -13.35 1.43 -21.93
CA GLU A 31 -12.08 1.99 -21.46
C GLU A 31 -10.93 1.55 -22.36
N THR A 32 -10.03 2.48 -22.65
CA THR A 32 -8.89 2.30 -23.56
C THR A 32 -7.63 2.27 -22.70
N VAL A 33 -7.05 1.09 -22.47
CA VAL A 33 -5.78 0.97 -21.72
C VAL A 33 -4.62 1.14 -22.69
N THR A 34 -3.72 2.09 -22.41
CA THR A 34 -2.53 2.35 -23.21
C THR A 34 -1.31 1.94 -22.40
N LEU A 35 -0.68 0.82 -22.75
CA LEU A 35 0.56 0.34 -22.11
C LEU A 35 1.77 0.88 -22.87
N TRP A 36 2.68 1.54 -22.16
CA TRP A 36 3.98 1.96 -22.70
C TRP A 36 5.06 1.05 -22.17
N LYS A 37 5.80 0.39 -23.06
CA LYS A 37 7.01 -0.38 -22.70
C LYS A 37 8.22 0.27 -23.36
N THR A 38 9.12 0.81 -22.54
CA THR A 38 10.41 1.33 -23.00
C THR A 38 11.40 0.17 -23.08
N VAL A 39 11.91 -0.14 -24.28
CA VAL A 39 12.96 -1.14 -24.48
C VAL A 39 14.24 -0.42 -24.89
N THR A 40 15.25 -0.45 -24.03
CA THR A 40 16.60 0.05 -24.34
C THR A 40 17.51 -1.09 -24.78
N TRP A 41 18.25 -0.87 -25.87
CA TRP A 41 19.28 -1.78 -26.37
C TRP A 41 20.66 -1.13 -26.26
N THR A 42 21.68 -1.93 -25.94
CA THR A 42 23.09 -1.53 -26.04
C THR A 42 23.73 -2.36 -27.14
N GLU A 43 24.10 -1.72 -28.26
CA GLU A 43 24.73 -2.39 -29.39
C GLU A 43 26.26 -2.27 -29.32
N VAL A 44 26.97 -3.39 -29.54
CA VAL A 44 28.43 -3.43 -29.70
C VAL A 44 28.72 -3.40 -31.21
N SER A 45 28.90 -2.22 -31.80
CA SER A 45 29.94 -1.93 -32.81
C SER A 45 29.82 -0.52 -33.42
N GLU A 46 30.93 -0.06 -33.97
CA GLU A 46 31.29 1.33 -34.31
C GLU A 46 30.47 1.96 -35.46
N LYS A 47 29.30 2.55 -35.16
CA LYS A 47 28.78 3.85 -35.66
C LYS A 47 27.29 4.00 -35.35
N PRO A 48 26.79 5.19 -34.95
CA PRO A 48 25.46 5.32 -34.38
C PRO A 48 24.39 5.37 -35.48
N ALA A 49 23.38 4.52 -35.35
CA ALA A 49 22.05 4.73 -35.93
C ALA A 49 21.03 4.61 -34.81
N TYR A 50 20.39 5.72 -34.46
CA TYR A 50 19.28 5.71 -33.51
C TYR A 50 18.06 5.07 -34.17
N VAL A 51 17.46 4.07 -33.54
CA VAL A 51 16.13 3.54 -33.90
C VAL A 51 15.15 3.99 -32.82
N THR A 52 14.22 4.87 -33.18
CA THR A 52 13.10 5.26 -32.34
C THR A 52 11.91 4.36 -32.70
N LEU A 53 11.40 3.59 -31.75
CA LEU A 53 10.14 2.87 -31.89
C LEU A 53 9.01 3.76 -31.33
N THR A 54 7.92 3.89 -32.08
CA THR A 54 6.68 4.49 -31.61
C THR A 54 5.59 3.47 -31.88
N GLU A 55 4.96 2.95 -30.82
CA GLU A 55 3.87 1.99 -30.95
C GLU A 55 2.62 2.56 -30.29
N LYS A 56 1.49 2.45 -30.98
CA LYS A 56 0.16 2.82 -30.50
C LYS A 56 -0.77 1.66 -30.85
N THR A 57 -1.30 0.99 -29.84
CA THR A 57 -2.25 -0.12 -30.05
C THR A 57 -3.56 0.22 -29.35
N THR A 58 -4.67 0.14 -30.09
CA THR A 58 -6.03 0.33 -29.58
C THR A 58 -6.74 -1.01 -29.68
N ILE A 59 -7.16 -1.57 -28.54
CA ILE A 59 -7.88 -2.85 -28.49
C ILE A 59 -9.37 -2.56 -28.25
N THR A 60 -10.25 -3.18 -29.02
CA THR A 60 -11.71 -3.06 -28.83
C THR A 60 -12.36 -4.44 -28.75
N ARG A 61 -12.90 -4.74 -27.55
CA ARG A 61 -13.97 -5.69 -27.20
C ARG A 61 -13.65 -7.16 -26.85
N THR A 62 -14.15 -7.49 -25.66
CA THR A 62 -14.76 -8.69 -25.05
C THR A 62 -14.65 -10.05 -25.75
N GLU A 63 -13.80 -10.92 -25.20
CA GLU A 63 -14.11 -12.29 -24.73
C GLU A 63 -12.87 -12.85 -24.00
N THR A 64 -13.06 -13.89 -23.19
CA THR A 64 -12.07 -14.49 -22.29
C THR A 64 -10.88 -15.07 -23.06
N PHE A 65 -9.65 -14.62 -22.79
CA PHE A 65 -8.45 -15.26 -23.34
C PHE A 65 -7.35 -15.37 -22.29
N THR A 66 -6.71 -16.54 -22.24
CA THR A 66 -5.32 -16.69 -21.80
C THR A 66 -4.46 -15.88 -22.77
N ALA A 67 -4.14 -14.63 -22.41
CA ALA A 67 -3.33 -13.77 -23.26
C ALA A 67 -1.91 -14.36 -23.32
N THR A 68 -1.62 -15.12 -24.36
CA THR A 68 -0.24 -15.39 -24.74
C THR A 68 0.24 -14.15 -25.48
N GLU A 69 0.93 -13.25 -24.79
CA GLU A 69 1.51 -12.06 -25.42
C GLU A 69 2.46 -12.52 -26.54
N THR A 70 2.01 -12.35 -27.79
CA THR A 70 2.82 -12.67 -28.96
C THR A 70 3.59 -11.41 -29.33
N LEU A 71 4.83 -11.29 -28.83
CA LEU A 71 5.73 -10.21 -29.23
C LEU A 71 6.14 -10.41 -30.70
N THR A 72 5.57 -9.62 -31.60
CA THR A 72 5.94 -9.65 -33.03
C THR A 72 7.06 -8.66 -33.29
N VAL A 73 8.31 -9.13 -33.32
CA VAL A 73 9.47 -8.29 -33.67
C VAL A 73 9.68 -8.34 -35.19
N THR A 74 9.42 -7.23 -35.88
CA THR A 74 9.71 -7.11 -37.32
C THR A 74 11.13 -6.60 -37.52
N LEU A 75 12.03 -7.47 -38.00
CA LEU A 75 13.42 -7.11 -38.31
C LEU A 75 13.57 -6.86 -39.81
N THR A 76 14.00 -5.64 -40.19
CA THR A 76 14.34 -5.33 -41.58
C THR A 76 15.84 -5.50 -41.80
N VAL A 77 16.24 -6.62 -42.40
CA VAL A 77 17.66 -6.92 -42.72
C VAL A 77 17.96 -6.44 -44.15
N LYS A 78 18.85 -5.45 -44.30
CA LYS A 78 19.18 -4.81 -45.59
C LYS A 78 20.25 -5.56 -46.45
N ALA A 79 20.64 -6.79 -46.12
CA ALA A 79 21.73 -7.52 -46.79
C ALA A 79 21.50 -9.06 -46.83
N PRO A 80 22.08 -9.82 -47.79
CA PRO A 80 21.82 -11.26 -47.99
C PRO A 80 22.36 -12.13 -46.84
N PRO A 81 21.90 -13.39 -46.68
CA PRO A 81 21.55 -13.97 -45.40
C PRO A 81 22.79 -14.25 -44.55
N LYS A 82 23.02 -13.39 -43.57
CA LYS A 82 23.67 -13.82 -42.34
C LYS A 82 22.57 -14.29 -41.42
N THR A 83 22.68 -15.50 -40.88
CA THR A 83 21.80 -15.99 -39.83
C THR A 83 21.68 -14.91 -38.74
N VAL A 84 20.49 -14.35 -38.58
CA VAL A 84 20.19 -13.40 -37.51
C VAL A 84 19.64 -14.22 -36.36
N THR A 85 20.46 -14.40 -35.32
CA THR A 85 20.00 -15.02 -34.07
C THR A 85 19.42 -13.92 -33.19
N VAL A 86 18.10 -13.91 -33.05
CA VAL A 86 17.42 -13.10 -32.02
C VAL A 86 17.51 -13.86 -30.71
N ARG A 87 18.20 -13.29 -29.72
CA ARG A 87 18.16 -13.80 -28.35
C ARG A 87 17.22 -12.89 -27.56
N LEU A 88 16.13 -13.46 -27.07
CA LEU A 88 15.42 -12.85 -25.96
C LEU A 88 16.37 -12.91 -24.76
N ALA A 89 16.80 -11.74 -24.28
CA ALA A 89 17.51 -11.69 -23.03
C ALA A 89 16.53 -12.13 -21.94
N GLU A 90 16.92 -13.10 -21.11
CA GLU A 90 16.18 -13.40 -19.89
C GLU A 90 16.14 -12.12 -19.06
N VAL A 91 14.94 -11.62 -18.76
CA VAL A 91 14.78 -10.52 -17.81
C VAL A 91 15.06 -11.10 -16.44
N LYS A 92 16.29 -10.92 -15.95
CA LYS A 92 16.64 -11.27 -14.60
C LYS A 92 15.99 -10.27 -13.64
N LEU A 93 14.91 -10.68 -13.00
CA LEU A 93 14.27 -9.90 -11.94
C LEU A 93 15.23 -9.71 -10.78
N ARG A 94 15.20 -8.52 -10.17
CA ARG A 94 16.05 -8.16 -9.03
C ARG A 94 15.23 -7.75 -7.82
N ASP A 95 15.84 -7.89 -6.66
CA ASP A 95 15.32 -7.41 -5.39
C ASP A 95 15.44 -5.85 -5.35
N PRO A 96 14.37 -5.10 -5.02
CA PRO A 96 14.43 -3.63 -4.89
C PRO A 96 15.13 -3.20 -3.60
N THR A 97 15.55 -1.94 -3.51
CA THR A 97 15.72 -1.28 -2.19
C THR A 97 14.34 -0.93 -1.61
N TRP A 98 14.28 -0.64 -0.30
CA TRP A 98 13.06 -0.12 0.30
C TRP A 98 12.57 1.18 -0.35
N GLU A 99 13.48 2.08 -0.74
CA GLU A 99 13.09 3.31 -1.43
C GLU A 99 12.50 3.04 -2.81
N GLU A 100 13.12 2.14 -3.57
CA GLU A 100 12.62 1.71 -4.88
C GLU A 100 11.25 1.04 -4.78
N LEU A 101 11.02 0.22 -3.74
CA LEU A 101 9.71 -0.39 -3.49
C LEU A 101 8.65 0.67 -3.19
N LYS A 102 8.94 1.64 -2.32
CA LYS A 102 7.99 2.73 -2.03
C LYS A 102 7.64 3.54 -3.27
N GLU A 103 8.65 3.88 -4.08
CA GLU A 103 8.43 4.64 -5.31
C GLU A 103 7.65 3.84 -6.34
N PHE A 104 7.91 2.53 -6.44
CA PHE A 104 7.12 1.64 -7.28
C PHE A 104 5.64 1.66 -6.87
N LEU A 105 5.33 1.44 -5.58
CA LEU A 105 3.95 1.38 -5.10
C LEU A 105 3.21 2.69 -5.38
N LYS A 106 3.82 3.84 -5.07
CA LYS A 106 3.22 5.17 -5.33
C LYS A 106 2.92 5.46 -6.80
N GLN A 107 3.65 4.84 -7.72
CA GLN A 107 3.45 5.00 -9.17
C GLN A 107 2.53 3.94 -9.77
N ASP A 108 2.23 2.89 -9.01
CA ASP A 108 1.38 1.80 -9.45
C ASP A 108 -0.07 2.11 -9.11
N ASP A 109 -0.99 1.79 -10.02
CA ASP A 109 -2.42 2.09 -9.89
C ASP A 109 -3.24 0.86 -9.47
N THR A 110 -2.60 -0.25 -9.10
CA THR A 110 -3.30 -1.47 -8.65
C THR A 110 -4.26 -1.19 -7.49
N ASN A 111 -3.89 -0.28 -6.59
CA ASN A 111 -4.71 0.12 -5.45
C ASN A 111 -5.94 0.98 -5.82
N GLU A 112 -5.98 1.54 -7.04
CA GLU A 112 -7.13 2.30 -7.56
C GLU A 112 -8.21 1.39 -8.18
N MET A 113 -7.90 0.10 -8.34
CA MET A 113 -8.83 -0.89 -8.89
C MET A 113 -10.01 -1.13 -7.93
N VAL A 114 -11.19 -1.41 -8.50
CA VAL A 114 -12.39 -1.70 -7.73
C VAL A 114 -12.44 -3.18 -7.36
N TYR A 115 -12.50 -3.46 -6.06
CA TYR A 115 -12.72 -4.83 -5.57
C TYR A 115 -14.08 -5.36 -6.02
N LYS A 116 -14.05 -6.51 -6.69
CA LYS A 116 -15.25 -7.24 -7.15
C LYS A 116 -15.12 -8.70 -6.77
N LEU A 117 -15.92 -9.12 -5.80
CA LEU A 117 -15.95 -10.51 -5.35
C LEU A 117 -16.17 -11.47 -6.55
N HIS A 118 -15.30 -12.48 -6.68
CA HIS A 118 -15.30 -13.47 -7.76
C HIS A 118 -14.94 -12.97 -9.18
N GLU A 119 -14.61 -11.68 -9.35
CA GLU A 119 -14.13 -11.12 -10.63
C GLU A 119 -12.73 -10.52 -10.50
N PHE A 120 -12.54 -9.67 -9.50
CA PHE A 120 -11.29 -8.98 -9.19
C PHE A 120 -11.21 -8.79 -7.66
N ASP A 121 -10.95 -9.89 -6.97
CA ASP A 121 -10.74 -9.94 -5.53
C ASP A 121 -9.25 -9.86 -5.18
N CYS A 122 -8.87 -10.19 -3.94
CA CYS A 122 -7.50 -10.09 -3.46
C CYS A 122 -6.50 -10.86 -4.34
N THR A 123 -6.90 -11.98 -4.95
CA THR A 123 -6.08 -12.71 -5.91
C THR A 123 -5.78 -11.84 -7.14
N GLY A 124 -6.77 -11.11 -7.65
CA GLY A 124 -6.62 -10.19 -8.78
C GLY A 124 -5.65 -9.04 -8.49
N PHE A 125 -5.78 -8.38 -7.34
CA PHE A 125 -4.85 -7.33 -6.91
C PHE A 125 -3.42 -7.88 -6.79
N ALA A 126 -3.24 -9.03 -6.13
CA ALA A 126 -1.92 -9.62 -5.92
C ALA A 126 -1.23 -10.07 -7.22
N ILE A 127 -1.99 -10.55 -8.20
CA ILE A 127 -1.49 -10.89 -9.53
C ILE A 127 -1.10 -9.62 -10.30
N MET A 128 -1.97 -8.60 -10.31
CA MET A 128 -1.73 -7.36 -11.04
C MET A 128 -0.47 -6.63 -10.54
N LEU A 129 -0.32 -6.46 -9.22
CA LEU A 129 0.85 -5.79 -8.64
C LEU A 129 2.15 -6.55 -8.97
N ARG A 130 2.11 -7.89 -8.92
CA ARG A 130 3.25 -8.74 -9.29
C ARG A 130 3.65 -8.51 -10.74
N ASP A 131 2.68 -8.52 -11.66
CA ASP A 131 2.93 -8.38 -13.09
C ASP A 131 3.50 -6.98 -13.41
N HIS A 132 2.98 -5.94 -12.75
CA HIS A 132 3.53 -4.59 -12.84
C HIS A 132 4.95 -4.47 -12.26
N ALA A 133 5.23 -5.16 -11.15
CA ALA A 133 6.58 -5.22 -10.57
C ALA A 133 7.55 -5.93 -11.53
N TRP A 134 7.15 -7.05 -12.13
CA TRP A 134 7.94 -7.79 -13.11
C TRP A 134 8.21 -6.96 -14.36
N ALA A 135 7.23 -6.19 -14.84
CA ALA A 135 7.40 -5.26 -15.96
C ALA A 135 8.44 -4.16 -15.66
N ARG A 136 8.62 -3.81 -14.38
CA ARG A 136 9.66 -2.89 -13.90
C ARG A 136 10.97 -3.59 -13.52
N GLY A 137 11.07 -4.90 -13.71
CA GLY A 137 12.26 -5.70 -13.43
C GLY A 137 12.44 -6.07 -11.96
N TYR A 138 11.43 -5.87 -11.12
CA TYR A 138 11.46 -6.23 -9.71
C TYR A 138 10.97 -7.66 -9.49
N ARG A 139 11.66 -8.37 -8.60
CA ARG A 139 11.20 -9.66 -8.10
C ARG A 139 10.11 -9.41 -7.06
N CYS A 140 8.96 -10.03 -7.30
CA CYS A 140 7.77 -9.97 -6.46
C CYS A 140 7.20 -11.38 -6.30
N ALA A 141 6.91 -11.78 -5.08
CA ALA A 141 6.21 -13.03 -4.78
C ALA A 141 4.71 -12.79 -4.65
N PHE A 142 3.94 -13.82 -5.02
CA PHE A 142 2.56 -13.98 -4.60
C PHE A 142 2.54 -14.64 -3.22
N VAL A 143 1.69 -14.17 -2.32
CA VAL A 143 1.57 -14.69 -0.96
C VAL A 143 0.15 -15.14 -0.70
N ASP A 144 0.00 -16.35 -0.19
CA ASP A 144 -1.27 -16.88 0.28
C ASP A 144 -1.28 -16.94 1.81
N ILE A 145 -2.27 -16.32 2.41
CA ILE A 145 -2.46 -16.24 3.86
C ILE A 145 -3.77 -16.94 4.17
N ASN A 146 -3.70 -18.00 4.98
CA ASN A 146 -4.91 -18.67 5.45
C ASN A 146 -5.28 -18.19 6.85
N PHE A 147 -6.57 -17.95 7.04
CA PHE A 147 -7.19 -17.71 8.33
C PHE A 147 -8.02 -18.91 8.76
N LYS A 148 -8.78 -18.77 9.85
CA LYS A 148 -9.71 -19.83 10.25
C LYS A 148 -10.89 -19.92 9.29
N GLU A 149 -11.42 -18.78 8.87
CA GLU A 149 -12.60 -18.71 8.01
C GLU A 149 -12.25 -17.93 6.73
N GLY A 150 -11.44 -18.54 5.86
CA GLY A 150 -11.07 -17.98 4.56
C GLY A 150 -9.57 -17.72 4.40
N GLY A 151 -9.21 -16.87 3.45
CA GLY A 151 -7.82 -16.52 3.15
C GLY A 151 -7.71 -15.16 2.50
N HIS A 152 -6.47 -14.71 2.31
CA HIS A 152 -6.14 -13.44 1.69
C HIS A 152 -4.87 -13.57 0.86
N ASN A 153 -4.85 -12.90 -0.28
CA ASN A 153 -3.70 -12.90 -1.17
C ASN A 153 -3.08 -11.52 -1.25
N ILE A 154 -1.77 -11.47 -1.04
CA ILE A 154 -0.98 -10.25 -1.04
C ILE A 154 0.35 -10.51 -1.76
N ASN A 155 1.26 -9.54 -1.72
CA ASN A 155 2.59 -9.69 -2.30
C ASN A 155 3.70 -9.63 -1.26
N ALA A 156 4.85 -10.20 -1.60
CA ALA A 156 6.07 -10.01 -0.84
C ALA A 156 7.25 -9.58 -1.73
N PHE A 157 8.06 -8.67 -1.21
CA PHE A 157 9.27 -8.18 -1.83
C PHE A 157 10.45 -8.45 -0.90
N GLN A 158 11.47 -9.13 -1.40
CA GLN A 158 12.75 -9.21 -0.72
C GLN A 158 13.47 -7.92 -1.03
N THR A 159 13.59 -7.02 -0.05
CA THR A 159 14.40 -5.81 -0.23
C THR A 159 15.87 -6.10 0.08
N VAL A 160 16.77 -5.40 -0.59
CA VAL A 160 18.22 -5.58 -0.39
C VAL A 160 18.72 -4.97 0.92
N ASP A 161 18.01 -4.00 1.48
CA ASP A 161 18.42 -3.24 2.67
C ASP A 161 17.50 -3.46 3.89
N LYS A 162 16.21 -3.75 3.69
CA LYS A 162 15.24 -3.90 4.79
C LYS A 162 14.69 -5.30 5.03
N GLY A 163 15.11 -6.28 4.22
CA GLY A 163 14.63 -7.66 4.34
C GLY A 163 13.29 -7.88 3.64
N LEU A 164 12.57 -8.91 4.06
CA LEU A 164 11.27 -9.29 3.49
C LEU A 164 10.19 -8.30 3.92
N VAL A 165 9.43 -7.78 2.96
CA VAL A 165 8.32 -6.85 3.17
C VAL A 165 7.08 -7.42 2.51
N TYR A 166 5.96 -7.44 3.24
CA TYR A 166 4.66 -7.81 2.70
C TYR A 166 3.87 -6.56 2.33
N VAL A 167 3.21 -6.58 1.19
CA VAL A 167 2.47 -5.45 0.64
C VAL A 167 1.05 -5.89 0.33
N ASP A 168 0.07 -5.16 0.84
CA ASP A 168 -1.35 -5.29 0.52
C ASP A 168 -1.81 -4.02 -0.19
N THR A 169 -2.43 -4.17 -1.36
CA THR A 169 -2.92 -3.06 -2.20
C THR A 169 -4.44 -3.06 -2.32
N VAL A 170 -5.16 -3.98 -1.67
CA VAL A 170 -6.62 -4.12 -1.84
C VAL A 170 -7.39 -2.86 -1.38
N ASN A 171 -6.88 -2.16 -0.37
CA ASN A 171 -7.53 -0.96 0.19
C ASN A 171 -6.57 0.25 0.24
N GLY A 172 -5.69 0.38 -0.76
CA GLY A 172 -4.59 1.35 -0.74
C GLY A 172 -3.25 0.67 -0.54
N ASP A 173 -2.16 1.38 -0.83
CA ASP A 173 -0.80 0.87 -0.61
C ASP A 173 -0.53 0.75 0.88
N ALA A 174 -0.37 -0.48 1.36
CA ALA A 174 -0.12 -0.76 2.76
C ALA A 174 0.97 -1.81 2.96
N ILE A 175 1.65 -1.71 4.09
CA ILE A 175 2.55 -2.75 4.57
C ILE A 175 1.76 -3.70 5.45
N ALA A 176 1.78 -4.97 5.06
CA ALA A 176 1.16 -6.04 5.82
C ALA A 176 2.13 -6.59 6.87
N TYR A 177 1.60 -6.85 8.06
CA TYR A 177 2.30 -7.42 9.20
C TYR A 177 1.68 -8.77 9.49
N VAL A 178 2.42 -9.83 9.16
CA VAL A 178 1.96 -11.22 9.18
C VAL A 178 2.89 -12.08 10.02
N GLU A 179 2.32 -12.85 10.94
CA GLU A 179 3.01 -13.84 11.75
C GLU A 179 2.01 -14.94 12.13
N VAL A 180 2.40 -16.20 11.96
CA VAL A 180 1.53 -17.35 12.30
C VAL A 180 1.15 -17.30 13.78
N GLY A 181 -0.14 -17.43 14.08
CA GLY A 181 -0.68 -17.34 15.42
C GLY A 181 -0.90 -15.91 15.92
N LYS A 182 -0.70 -14.90 15.07
CA LYS A 182 -1.01 -13.49 15.36
C LYS A 182 -2.12 -12.96 14.44
N PRO A 183 -2.87 -11.92 14.87
CA PRO A 183 -3.80 -11.20 13.99
C PRO A 183 -3.11 -10.64 12.74
N TYR A 184 -3.78 -10.68 11.60
CA TYR A 184 -3.36 -9.94 10.42
C TYR A 184 -3.49 -8.43 10.67
N GLY A 185 -2.48 -7.69 10.23
CA GLY A 185 -2.42 -6.24 10.37
C GLY A 185 -1.90 -5.55 9.13
N VAL A 186 -2.37 -4.33 8.89
CA VAL A 186 -1.80 -3.44 7.88
C VAL A 186 -1.56 -2.05 8.46
N ILE A 187 -0.54 -1.38 7.93
CA ILE A 187 -0.32 0.05 8.13
C ILE A 187 -0.16 0.67 6.75
N ALA A 188 -0.87 1.76 6.47
CA ALA A 188 -0.72 2.49 5.22
C ALA A 188 0.75 2.85 4.97
N LEU A 189 1.20 2.79 3.71
CA LEU A 189 2.61 2.93 3.35
C LEU A 189 3.23 4.20 3.94
N GLU A 190 2.50 5.31 3.90
CA GLU A 190 2.92 6.61 4.44
C GLU A 190 2.93 6.68 5.97
N ALA A 191 2.19 5.80 6.66
CA ALA A 191 2.11 5.74 8.12
C ALA A 191 3.21 4.86 8.76
N VAL A 192 3.99 4.14 7.94
CA VAL A 192 5.20 3.46 8.42
C VAL A 192 6.33 4.49 8.62
N LYS A 193 6.64 4.78 9.88
CA LYS A 193 7.60 5.82 10.29
C LYS A 193 8.80 5.25 11.06
N TRP A 194 9.99 5.75 10.74
CA TRP A 194 11.22 5.55 11.52
C TRP A 194 11.34 6.52 12.71
N ARG A 195 10.57 7.60 12.69
CA ARG A 195 10.46 8.56 13.78
C ARG A 195 8.99 8.84 14.05
N TYR A 196 8.54 8.63 15.29
CA TYR A 196 7.13 8.79 15.68
C TYR A 196 6.99 9.25 17.13
N ILE A 197 5.83 9.80 17.47
CA ILE A 197 5.49 10.26 18.82
C ILE A 197 5.48 9.07 19.79
N ASP A 198 6.27 9.19 20.85
CA ASP A 198 6.29 8.22 21.94
C ASP A 198 5.04 8.38 22.81
N CYS A 199 3.97 7.65 22.50
CA CYS A 199 2.75 7.71 23.31
C CYS A 199 2.91 7.02 24.69
N SER A 200 3.97 6.24 24.91
CA SER A 200 4.14 5.44 26.14
C SER A 200 4.50 6.27 27.37
N VAL A 201 4.99 7.50 27.16
CA VAL A 201 5.39 8.42 28.24
C VAL A 201 4.28 9.37 28.68
N TYR A 202 3.09 9.28 28.07
CA TYR A 202 1.96 10.15 28.38
C TYR A 202 0.81 9.38 29.02
N GLN A 203 0.11 10.05 29.93
CA GLN A 203 -1.27 9.71 30.22
C GLN A 203 -2.18 10.37 29.17
N PRO A 204 -3.30 9.74 28.76
CA PRO A 204 -4.18 10.30 27.75
C PRO A 204 -4.68 11.71 28.07
N ASP A 205 -4.84 12.05 29.36
CA ASP A 205 -5.29 13.36 29.85
C ASP A 205 -4.18 14.41 30.06
N GLU A 206 -2.94 14.05 29.73
CA GLU A 206 -1.76 14.92 29.84
C GLU A 206 -1.10 15.18 28.48
N PHE A 207 -1.74 14.79 27.37
CA PHE A 207 -1.17 14.87 26.02
C PHE A 207 -1.09 16.30 25.45
N TRP A 208 -1.22 17.31 26.29
CA TRP A 208 -0.89 18.71 26.01
C TRP A 208 0.59 19.06 26.29
N LYS A 209 1.33 18.19 26.98
CA LYS A 209 2.76 18.37 27.28
C LYS A 209 3.61 18.33 25.98
N PRO A 210 4.85 18.86 25.98
CA PRO A 210 5.73 18.80 24.82
C PRO A 210 5.94 17.36 24.32
N LEU A 211 5.88 17.17 22.99
CA LEU A 211 6.00 15.87 22.34
C LEU A 211 7.42 15.30 22.41
N ILE A 212 7.52 14.03 22.78
CA ILE A 212 8.73 13.20 22.78
C ILE A 212 8.60 12.21 21.62
N TYR A 213 9.71 11.95 20.94
CA TYR A 213 9.76 11.08 19.77
C TYR A 213 10.71 9.91 20.00
N VAL A 214 10.31 8.73 19.51
CA VAL A 214 11.22 7.61 19.27
C VAL A 214 11.76 7.74 17.86
N GLU A 215 13.05 7.48 17.68
CA GLU A 215 13.72 7.52 16.39
C GLU A 215 14.61 6.28 16.22
N TYR A 216 14.47 5.62 15.07
CA TYR A 216 15.27 4.49 14.67
C TYR A 216 16.24 4.88 13.55
N PRO A 217 17.47 4.34 13.54
CA PRO A 217 18.40 4.50 12.42
C PRO A 217 17.78 4.09 11.09
N GLU A 218 18.16 4.75 9.99
CA GLU A 218 17.61 4.49 8.66
C GLU A 218 17.80 3.05 8.18
N ASP A 219 18.85 2.36 8.62
CA ASP A 219 19.13 0.95 8.33
C ASP A 219 18.33 -0.03 9.22
N SER A 220 17.64 0.48 10.24
CA SER A 220 16.77 -0.32 11.10
C SER A 220 15.65 -0.98 10.30
N ARG A 221 15.40 -2.25 10.61
CA ARG A 221 14.25 -3.00 10.08
C ARG A 221 13.04 -2.92 11.00
N TYR A 222 13.17 -2.30 12.17
CA TYR A 222 12.14 -2.31 13.20
C TYR A 222 10.75 -1.90 12.67
N PRO A 223 10.60 -0.81 11.88
CA PRO A 223 9.28 -0.38 11.39
C PRO A 223 8.58 -1.36 10.43
N LEU A 224 9.28 -2.39 9.98
CA LEU A 224 8.74 -3.45 9.11
C LEU A 224 8.57 -4.78 9.86
N THR A 225 8.67 -4.76 11.19
CA THR A 225 8.47 -5.94 12.05
C THR A 225 7.09 -5.97 12.67
N TYR A 226 6.62 -7.17 13.04
CA TYR A 226 5.34 -7.32 13.73
C TYR A 226 5.31 -6.58 15.09
N SER A 227 6.45 -6.46 15.79
CA SER A 227 6.54 -5.67 17.02
C SER A 227 6.21 -4.19 16.80
N TYR A 228 6.66 -3.61 15.69
CA TYR A 228 6.29 -2.24 15.33
C TYR A 228 4.78 -2.09 15.09
N TYR A 229 4.15 -3.08 14.46
CA TYR A 229 2.70 -3.09 14.31
C TYR A 229 1.98 -3.10 15.66
N LEU A 230 2.46 -3.87 16.64
CA LEU A 230 1.91 -3.83 17.99
C LEU A 230 2.10 -2.47 18.66
N ASP A 231 3.21 -1.79 18.41
CA ASP A 231 3.45 -0.42 18.90
C ASP A 231 2.50 0.58 18.24
N TYR A 232 2.30 0.46 16.93
CA TYR A 232 1.32 1.24 16.17
C TYR A 232 -0.09 1.07 16.74
N GLN A 233 -0.53 -0.17 16.99
CA GLN A 233 -1.83 -0.45 17.62
C GLN A 233 -1.97 0.18 19.01
N ARG A 234 -0.90 0.23 19.81
CA ARG A 234 -0.92 0.94 21.10
C ARG A 234 -1.04 2.46 20.92
N ARG A 235 -0.41 3.03 19.89
CA ARG A 235 -0.55 4.46 19.55
C ARG A 235 -1.97 4.80 19.06
N VAL A 236 -2.59 3.92 18.28
CA VAL A 236 -4.01 4.02 17.89
C VAL A 236 -4.92 4.02 19.11
N ALA A 237 -4.75 3.05 20.01
CA ALA A 237 -5.53 2.99 21.25
C ALA A 237 -5.36 4.26 22.09
N PHE A 238 -4.12 4.75 22.22
CA PHE A 238 -3.82 6.00 22.90
C PHE A 238 -4.53 7.19 22.24
N TYR A 239 -4.49 7.29 20.91
CA TYR A 239 -5.18 8.35 20.15
C TYR A 239 -6.68 8.42 20.51
N HIS A 240 -7.37 7.27 20.51
CA HIS A 240 -8.80 7.24 20.87
C HIS A 240 -9.04 7.70 22.31
N GLU A 241 -8.21 7.24 23.25
CA GLU A 241 -8.37 7.61 24.67
C GLU A 241 -8.04 9.08 24.92
N THR A 242 -7.02 9.64 24.27
CA THR A 242 -6.66 11.05 24.43
C THR A 242 -7.70 11.97 23.79
N VAL A 243 -8.32 11.61 22.66
CA VAL A 243 -9.43 12.37 22.09
C VAL A 243 -10.64 12.39 23.03
N LYS A 244 -11.00 11.25 23.64
CA LYS A 244 -12.07 11.20 24.65
C LYS A 244 -11.74 12.07 25.86
N ALA A 245 -10.51 12.01 26.36
CA ALA A 245 -10.06 12.82 27.49
C ALA A 245 -10.07 14.32 27.17
N TYR A 246 -9.60 14.70 25.98
CA TYR A 246 -9.65 16.07 25.47
C TYR A 246 -11.08 16.60 25.42
N ASN A 247 -12.01 15.84 24.83
CA ASN A 247 -13.41 16.27 24.73
C ASN A 247 -14.03 16.50 26.12
N ARG A 248 -13.78 15.61 27.09
CA ARG A 248 -14.21 15.82 28.49
C ARG A 248 -13.59 17.08 29.12
N ALA A 249 -12.31 17.34 28.85
CA ALA A 249 -11.61 18.51 29.35
C ALA A 249 -12.17 19.81 28.76
N VAL A 250 -12.47 19.83 27.46
CA VAL A 250 -13.11 20.97 26.78
C VAL A 250 -14.51 21.23 27.32
N GLU A 251 -15.30 20.19 27.56
CA GLU A 251 -16.62 20.32 28.17
C GLU A 251 -16.55 20.93 29.58
N ALA A 252 -15.63 20.44 30.43
CA ALA A 252 -15.40 21.01 31.76
C ALA A 252 -15.00 22.49 31.68
N TYR A 253 -14.02 22.81 30.83
CA TYR A 253 -13.57 24.19 30.60
C TYR A 253 -14.71 25.11 30.16
N ASN A 254 -15.57 24.64 29.25
CA ASN A 254 -16.73 25.39 28.76
C ASN A 254 -17.80 25.63 29.84
N ARG A 255 -17.86 24.79 30.89
CA ARG A 255 -18.70 24.99 32.08
C ARG A 255 -18.03 25.89 33.14
N GLY A 256 -16.79 26.31 32.93
CA GLY A 256 -16.00 27.01 33.95
C GLY A 256 -15.46 26.09 35.04
N GLU A 257 -15.41 24.78 34.76
CA GLU A 257 -14.87 23.73 35.63
C GLU A 257 -13.47 23.31 35.14
N GLY A 258 -12.72 22.61 36.00
CA GLY A 258 -11.42 22.04 35.66
C GLY A 258 -10.25 23.00 35.84
N ASN A 259 -9.03 22.47 35.65
CA ASN A 259 -7.78 23.16 35.97
C ASN A 259 -6.92 23.48 34.74
N LEU A 260 -7.38 23.12 33.54
CA LEU A 260 -6.63 23.31 32.31
C LEU A 260 -6.84 24.70 31.74
N THR A 261 -5.76 25.32 31.29
CA THR A 261 -5.80 26.61 30.61
C THR A 261 -6.22 26.45 29.15
N TYR A 262 -6.66 27.54 28.54
CA TYR A 262 -6.94 27.59 27.10
C TYR A 262 -5.72 27.19 26.26
N GLU A 263 -4.52 27.60 26.70
CA GLU A 263 -3.26 27.27 26.04
C GLU A 263 -2.99 25.77 26.09
N GLN A 264 -3.18 25.12 27.25
CA GLN A 264 -3.03 23.67 27.38
C GLN A 264 -4.03 22.91 26.49
N LEU A 265 -5.30 23.33 26.44
CA LEU A 265 -6.28 22.72 25.54
C LEU A 265 -5.92 22.92 24.06
N THR A 266 -5.34 24.06 23.70
CA THR A 266 -4.87 24.33 22.34
C THR A 266 -3.70 23.42 21.98
N SER A 267 -2.67 23.34 22.84
CA SER A 267 -1.53 22.43 22.64
C SER A 267 -1.96 20.97 22.59
N TRP A 268 -2.96 20.57 23.38
CA TRP A 268 -3.52 19.22 23.31
C TRP A 268 -4.12 18.93 21.94
N ALA A 269 -4.96 19.83 21.42
CA ALA A 269 -5.59 19.67 20.11
C ALA A 269 -4.53 19.55 18.99
N GLU A 270 -3.48 20.38 19.05
CA GLU A 270 -2.36 20.32 18.11
C GLU A 270 -1.60 18.99 18.18
N ASN A 271 -1.41 18.46 19.39
CA ASN A 271 -0.74 17.16 19.58
C ASN A 271 -1.60 16.00 19.07
N ILE A 272 -2.92 16.04 19.28
CA ILE A 272 -3.88 15.07 18.73
C ILE A 272 -3.82 15.08 17.21
N GLU A 273 -3.80 16.26 16.59
CA GLU A 273 -3.71 16.41 15.13
C GLU A 273 -2.40 15.81 14.59
N LYS A 274 -1.26 16.12 15.22
CA LYS A 274 0.04 15.53 14.84
C LYS A 274 0.04 14.00 14.96
N LEU A 275 -0.53 13.46 16.04
CA LEU A 275 -0.64 12.02 16.20
C LEU A 275 -1.55 11.40 15.13
N SER A 276 -2.67 12.04 14.81
CA SER A 276 -3.57 11.62 13.73
C SER A 276 -2.84 11.54 12.39
N GLN A 277 -2.03 12.55 12.07
CA GLN A 277 -1.24 12.59 10.84
C GLN A 277 -0.17 11.49 10.78
N GLU A 278 0.45 11.14 11.91
CA GLU A 278 1.42 10.04 11.97
C GLU A 278 0.78 8.65 11.86
N LEU A 279 -0.43 8.49 12.39
CA LEU A 279 -1.18 7.23 12.29
C LEU A 279 -1.74 7.01 10.88
N GLY A 280 -1.88 8.07 10.09
CA GLY A 280 -2.34 7.99 8.71
C GLY A 280 -3.87 8.05 8.56
N PRO A 281 -4.36 8.09 7.31
CA PRO A 281 -5.77 8.31 7.00
C PRO A 281 -6.66 7.11 7.36
N THR A 282 -6.10 5.91 7.38
CA THR A 282 -6.84 4.66 7.59
C THR A 282 -6.25 3.93 8.79
N ILE A 283 -6.98 3.95 9.91
CA ILE A 283 -6.67 3.15 11.09
C ILE A 283 -7.26 1.75 10.87
N TYR A 284 -6.40 0.77 10.61
CA TYR A 284 -6.83 -0.61 10.44
C TYR A 284 -7.01 -1.31 11.79
N GLU A 285 -8.20 -1.87 11.99
CA GLU A 285 -8.49 -2.77 13.11
C GLU A 285 -7.93 -4.17 12.80
N PRO A 286 -7.22 -4.81 13.74
CA PRO A 286 -6.67 -6.14 13.53
C PRO A 286 -7.73 -7.15 13.03
N SER A 287 -7.36 -7.94 12.03
CA SER A 287 -8.23 -8.95 11.43
C SER A 287 -7.98 -10.35 12.05
N GLU A 288 -8.46 -11.40 11.38
CA GLU A 288 -8.35 -12.78 11.82
C GLU A 288 -6.91 -13.22 12.10
N THR A 289 -6.77 -14.24 12.95
CA THR A 289 -5.47 -14.84 13.27
C THR A 289 -4.95 -15.65 12.08
N VAL A 290 -3.73 -15.33 11.65
CA VAL A 290 -3.02 -16.03 10.59
C VAL A 290 -2.73 -17.48 11.01
N GLN A 291 -3.17 -18.44 10.21
CA GLN A 291 -2.90 -19.87 10.43
C GLN A 291 -1.69 -20.36 9.63
N SER A 292 -1.55 -19.92 8.38
CA SER A 292 -0.40 -20.24 7.54
C SER A 292 -0.07 -19.09 6.60
N ILE A 293 1.19 -19.08 6.14
CA ILE A 293 1.70 -18.12 5.16
C ILE A 293 2.50 -18.93 4.15
N GLU A 294 2.14 -18.84 2.88
CA GLU A 294 2.84 -19.50 1.77
C GLU A 294 3.31 -18.44 0.78
N ILE A 295 4.60 -18.49 0.41
CA ILE A 295 5.24 -17.46 -0.42
C ILE A 295 5.75 -18.08 -1.71
N TYR A 296 5.26 -17.58 -2.83
CA TYR A 296 5.51 -18.11 -4.16
C TYR A 296 6.29 -17.10 -4.99
N TRP A 297 7.61 -17.31 -5.11
CA TRP A 297 8.52 -16.38 -5.82
C TRP A 297 8.51 -16.52 -7.35
N ASN A 298 8.10 -17.68 -7.87
CA ASN A 298 8.24 -18.05 -9.28
C ASN A 298 6.93 -18.56 -9.90
N SER A 299 5.78 -18.32 -9.26
CA SER A 299 4.50 -18.83 -9.76
C SER A 299 3.99 -17.95 -10.90
N LEU A 300 3.96 -18.51 -12.11
CA LEU A 300 2.80 -18.32 -12.98
C LEU A 300 1.70 -19.27 -12.45
N PRO A 301 0.44 -18.83 -12.32
CA PRO A 301 -0.67 -19.76 -12.20
C PRO A 301 -0.79 -20.66 -13.44
#